data_AF-A0A357GSQ6-F1
#
_entry.id   AF-A0A357GSQ6-F1
#
_cell.length_a   1.000
_cell.length_b   1.000
_cell.length_c   1.000
_cell.angle_alpha   90.00
_cell.angle_beta   90.00
_cell.angle_gamma   90.00
#
_symmetry.space_group_name_H-M   'P 1'
#
loop_
_entity.id
_entity.type
_entity.pdbx_description
1 polymer ?
#
loop_
_entity_poly.entity_id
_entity_poly.type
_entity_poly.pdbx_seq_one_letter_code
_entity_poly.pdbx_strand_id
1 'polypeptide(L)'
;MELGPAIFEKKYKTTQIHPEGEKLFREIFKPKNWDFEMFKEALIVSGKLNAYPFNTPDSIHLGALRKSIDVIKEKTLKTGNEYSKGFFVDLTENKLIGGKTVEGDDRSCQVNWDKPENDHKLRHSILLHSHPTVYAGVHLSPRDYITFLDDPELVSMMMTCSGTELMALKTSQTPNNFNQKSLEKSINALSDEFLGKNATIQDVVRYQKAVCLENALSLYIATQSNRDLAVKVDLFDDEKIYN
;
A
#
# COMPACT_ATOMS: atom_id res chain seq x y z
N MET A 1 7.87 -36.11 -0.02
CA MET A 1 6.95 -34.96 0.12
C MET A 1 7.84 -33.73 0.13
N GLU A 2 8.16 -33.19 -1.04
CA GLU A 2 9.03 -32.02 -1.19
C GLU A 2 8.13 -30.80 -1.27
N LEU A 3 8.06 -30.04 -0.17
CA LEU A 3 7.47 -28.70 -0.16
C LEU A 3 8.57 -27.73 -0.60
N GLY A 4 8.78 -27.60 -1.91
CA GLY A 4 9.50 -26.46 -2.46
C GLY A 4 8.55 -25.25 -2.55
N PRO A 5 9.03 -24.02 -2.32
CA PRO A 5 8.22 -22.83 -2.59
C PRO A 5 7.82 -22.87 -4.06
N ALA A 6 6.54 -22.62 -4.36
CA ALA A 6 6.08 -22.49 -5.73
C ALA A 6 6.92 -21.39 -6.40
N ILE A 7 7.88 -21.79 -7.24
CA ILE A 7 8.67 -20.87 -8.05
C ILE A 7 7.70 -20.32 -9.08
N PHE A 8 7.00 -19.25 -8.72
CA PHE A 8 6.14 -18.51 -9.62
C PHE A 8 6.99 -18.08 -10.82
N GLU A 9 6.54 -18.40 -12.04
CA GLU A 9 6.96 -17.64 -13.22
C GLU A 9 6.44 -16.20 -13.04
N LYS A 10 7.14 -15.38 -12.24
CA LYS A 10 6.86 -13.95 -12.10
C LYS A 10 7.23 -13.28 -13.43
N LYS A 11 6.30 -13.29 -14.39
CA LYS A 11 6.44 -12.55 -15.64
C LYS A 11 6.23 -11.07 -15.35
N TYR A 12 7.30 -10.38 -14.97
CA TYR A 12 7.32 -8.93 -14.89
C TYR A 12 7.06 -8.34 -16.27
N LYS A 13 5.88 -7.76 -16.48
CA LYS A 13 5.67 -6.87 -17.63
C LYS A 13 6.00 -5.46 -17.19
N THR A 14 7.28 -5.16 -16.97
CA THR A 14 7.69 -3.75 -17.04
C THR A 14 7.49 -3.33 -18.49
N THR A 15 6.53 -2.42 -18.71
CA THR A 15 6.39 -1.74 -20.00
C THR A 15 7.76 -1.24 -20.41
N GLN A 16 8.19 -1.40 -21.67
CA GLN A 16 9.47 -0.81 -22.11
C GLN A 16 9.39 0.71 -21.89
N ILE A 17 10.13 1.20 -20.89
CA ILE A 17 10.21 2.61 -20.55
C ILE A 17 11.23 3.24 -21.51
N HIS A 18 10.89 4.38 -22.10
CA HIS A 18 11.85 5.14 -22.91
C HIS A 18 13.10 5.48 -22.07
N PRO A 19 14.33 5.39 -22.60
CA PRO A 19 15.57 5.58 -21.80
C PRO A 19 15.63 6.90 -21.01
N GLU A 20 15.12 8.00 -21.57
CA GLU A 20 15.03 9.29 -20.89
C GLU A 20 14.04 9.27 -19.71
N GLY A 21 12.93 8.56 -19.87
CA GLY A 21 11.96 8.32 -18.81
C GLY A 21 12.54 7.45 -17.70
N GLU A 22 13.33 6.44 -18.06
CA GLU A 22 14.03 5.58 -17.10
C GLU A 22 15.07 6.38 -16.28
N LYS A 23 15.82 7.28 -16.92
CA LYS A 23 16.78 8.15 -16.23
C LYS A 23 16.08 9.06 -15.21
N LEU A 24 15.01 9.73 -15.63
CA LEU A 24 14.20 10.58 -14.74
C LEU A 24 13.62 9.77 -13.58
N PHE A 25 13.08 8.60 -13.89
CA PHE A 25 12.57 7.64 -12.90
C PHE A 25 13.66 7.33 -11.86
N ARG A 26 14.85 6.88 -12.29
CA ARG A 26 15.95 6.54 -11.36
C ARG A 26 16.41 7.70 -10.48
N GLU A 27 16.44 8.93 -11.00
CA GLU A 27 16.84 10.09 -10.19
C GLU A 27 15.80 10.44 -9.11
N ILE A 28 14.51 10.40 -9.44
CA ILE A 28 13.42 10.65 -8.47
C ILE A 28 13.43 9.61 -7.35
N PHE A 29 13.74 8.34 -7.67
CA PHE A 29 13.78 7.24 -6.71
C PHE A 29 15.12 7.11 -5.95
N LYS A 30 16.10 7.98 -6.20
CA LYS A 30 17.43 7.91 -5.60
C LYS A 30 17.49 8.31 -4.11
N PRO A 31 16.77 9.36 -3.65
CA PRO A 31 16.83 9.76 -2.24
C PRO A 31 16.30 8.65 -1.32
N LYS A 32 16.96 8.49 -0.17
CA LYS A 32 16.57 7.53 0.86
C LYS A 32 15.50 8.04 1.82
N ASN A 33 15.27 9.35 1.86
CA ASN A 33 14.22 9.96 2.69
C ASN A 33 13.41 10.85 1.78
N TRP A 34 12.10 10.60 1.69
CA TRP A 34 11.20 11.39 0.87
C TRP A 34 10.37 12.31 1.75
N ASP A 35 10.28 13.57 1.35
CA ASP A 35 9.17 14.39 1.80
C ASP A 35 7.89 14.08 1.00
N PHE A 36 6.80 14.75 1.34
CA PHE A 36 5.53 14.54 0.64
C PHE A 36 5.60 14.93 -0.85
N GLU A 37 6.41 15.94 -1.21
CA GLU A 37 6.52 16.40 -2.59
C GLU A 37 7.28 15.38 -3.44
N MET A 38 8.38 14.83 -2.91
CA MET A 38 9.11 13.72 -3.53
C MET A 38 8.23 12.48 -3.67
N PHE A 39 7.46 12.14 -2.63
CA PHE A 39 6.53 11.00 -2.68
C PHE A 39 5.44 11.21 -3.74
N LYS A 40 4.86 12.41 -3.79
CA LYS A 40 3.88 12.80 -4.82
C LYS A 40 4.47 12.69 -6.22
N GLU A 41 5.69 13.18 -6.43
CA GLU A 41 6.37 13.10 -7.72
C GLU A 41 6.64 11.65 -8.14
N ALA A 42 7.12 10.82 -7.21
CA ALA A 42 7.29 9.38 -7.40
C ALA A 42 6.00 8.71 -7.87
N LEU A 43 4.87 8.99 -7.22
CA LEU A 43 3.56 8.46 -7.62
C LEU A 43 3.14 8.93 -9.01
N ILE A 44 3.32 10.22 -9.34
CA ILE A 44 3.00 10.78 -10.66
C ILE A 44 3.81 10.08 -11.75
N VAL A 45 5.10 9.92 -11.52
CA VAL A 45 6.03 9.31 -12.48
C VAL A 45 5.76 7.81 -12.63
N SER A 46 5.43 7.10 -11.54
CA SER A 46 4.91 5.73 -11.60
C SER A 46 3.65 5.62 -12.43
N GLY A 47 2.70 6.54 -12.26
CA GLY A 47 1.48 6.61 -13.06
C GLY A 47 1.76 6.83 -14.55
N LYS A 48 2.65 7.77 -14.89
CA LYS A 48 3.03 8.07 -16.29
C LYS A 48 3.70 6.91 -16.99
N LEU A 49 4.66 6.28 -16.32
CA LEU A 49 5.47 5.21 -16.93
C LEU A 49 4.84 3.83 -16.78
N ASN A 50 3.72 3.72 -16.05
CA ASN A 50 3.09 2.46 -15.70
C ASN A 50 4.09 1.50 -15.02
N ALA A 51 4.84 2.02 -14.06
CA ALA A 51 5.97 1.33 -13.46
C ALA A 51 6.07 1.61 -11.95
N TYR A 52 6.45 0.59 -11.20
CA TYR A 52 6.66 0.70 -9.76
C TYR A 52 8.09 1.16 -9.41
N PRO A 53 8.28 1.85 -8.28
CA PRO A 53 9.58 2.34 -7.81
C PRO A 53 10.69 1.28 -7.87
N PHE A 54 11.85 1.58 -8.50
CA PHE A 54 13.02 0.68 -8.48
C PHE A 54 13.69 0.63 -7.12
N ASN A 55 13.72 1.78 -6.43
CA ASN A 55 14.19 1.91 -5.07
C ASN A 55 13.06 2.51 -4.25
N THR A 56 12.83 1.95 -3.08
CA THR A 56 11.90 2.48 -2.09
C THR A 56 12.69 3.12 -0.95
N PRO A 57 12.29 4.31 -0.48
CA PRO A 57 13.05 5.07 0.50
C PRO A 57 13.05 4.39 1.86
N ASP A 58 14.01 4.73 2.71
CA ASP A 58 14.06 4.32 4.11
C ASP A 58 13.00 5.07 4.96
N SER A 59 12.54 6.25 4.51
CA SER A 59 11.43 6.97 5.16
C SER A 59 10.62 7.87 4.20
N ILE A 60 9.36 8.14 4.55
CA ILE A 60 8.40 8.97 3.80
C ILE A 60 7.66 9.89 4.76
N HIS A 61 7.80 11.22 4.60
CA HIS A 61 6.92 12.17 5.28
C HIS A 61 5.57 12.25 4.57
N LEU A 62 4.50 12.07 5.33
CA LEU A 62 3.15 11.92 4.80
C LEU A 62 2.49 13.27 4.53
N GLY A 63 2.88 14.33 5.24
CA GLY A 63 2.61 15.73 4.89
C GLY A 63 1.15 15.99 4.55
N ALA A 64 0.86 16.43 3.32
CA ALA A 64 -0.52 16.76 2.94
C ALA A 64 -1.48 15.56 2.93
N LEU A 65 -0.97 14.32 2.83
CA LEU A 65 -1.78 13.11 2.92
C LEU A 65 -2.39 12.94 4.32
N ARG A 66 -1.73 13.47 5.36
CA ARG A 66 -2.14 13.40 6.76
C ARG A 66 -3.57 13.86 6.98
N LYS A 67 -3.96 14.96 6.34
CA LYS A 67 -5.34 15.48 6.44
C LYS A 67 -6.38 14.44 6.01
N SER A 68 -6.11 13.65 4.96
CA SER A 68 -7.06 12.62 4.53
C SER A 68 -7.05 11.40 5.45
N ILE A 69 -5.89 11.03 5.96
CA ILE A 69 -5.73 9.94 6.95
C ILE A 69 -6.51 10.27 8.21
N ASP A 70 -6.33 11.46 8.77
CA ASP A 70 -6.99 11.90 9.99
C ASP A 70 -8.51 11.96 9.82
N VAL A 71 -9.00 12.39 8.64
CA VAL A 71 -10.44 12.43 8.35
C VAL A 71 -11.07 11.04 8.32
N ILE A 72 -10.47 10.06 7.61
CA ILE A 72 -11.06 8.71 7.57
C ILE A 72 -10.98 8.02 8.94
N LYS A 73 -9.91 8.28 9.68
CA LYS A 73 -9.71 7.77 11.04
C LYS A 73 -10.74 8.34 12.00
N GLU A 74 -10.95 9.66 12.01
CA GLU A 74 -11.95 10.30 12.86
C GLU A 74 -13.35 9.75 12.59
N LYS A 75 -13.71 9.59 11.30
CA LYS A 75 -14.99 9.00 10.91
C LYS A 75 -15.13 7.56 11.40
N THR A 76 -14.09 6.75 11.24
CA THR A 76 -14.03 5.35 11.72
C THR A 76 -14.25 5.27 13.22
N LEU A 77 -13.54 6.10 14.00
CA LEU A 77 -13.68 6.15 15.45
C LEU A 77 -15.08 6.63 15.89
N LYS A 78 -15.70 7.51 15.10
CA LYS A 78 -17.02 8.06 15.41
C LYS A 78 -18.17 7.10 15.10
N THR A 79 -18.11 6.37 13.98
CA THR A 79 -19.23 5.54 13.53
C THR A 79 -19.05 4.06 13.82
N GLY A 80 -17.81 3.60 14.04
CA GLY A 80 -17.51 2.16 14.13
C GLY A 80 -17.54 1.44 12.79
N ASN A 81 -17.60 2.18 11.67
CA ASN A 81 -17.57 1.61 10.31
C ASN A 81 -16.18 1.78 9.68
N GLU A 82 -15.88 0.96 8.68
CA GLU A 82 -14.72 1.10 7.81
C GLU A 82 -14.88 2.25 6.80
N TYR A 83 -13.78 2.89 6.42
CA TYR A 83 -13.77 3.94 5.40
C TYR A 83 -12.59 3.81 4.45
N SER A 84 -12.85 3.99 3.16
CA SER A 84 -11.80 4.01 2.13
C SER A 84 -11.76 5.34 1.39
N LYS A 85 -10.58 5.69 0.86
CA LYS A 85 -10.39 6.80 -0.05
C LYS A 85 -9.30 6.50 -1.06
N GLY A 86 -9.69 6.39 -2.33
CA GLY A 86 -8.76 6.30 -3.44
C GLY A 86 -8.15 7.65 -3.80
N PHE A 87 -6.92 7.64 -4.29
CA PHE A 87 -6.25 8.78 -4.91
C PHE A 87 -5.83 8.43 -6.33
N PHE A 88 -5.93 9.41 -7.21
CA PHE A 88 -5.58 9.32 -8.61
C PHE A 88 -4.38 10.18 -8.92
N VAL A 89 -3.52 9.70 -9.81
CA VAL A 89 -2.60 10.58 -10.54
C VAL A 89 -3.32 11.08 -11.78
N ASP A 90 -3.38 12.40 -11.91
CA ASP A 90 -3.78 13.09 -13.13
C ASP A 90 -2.56 13.21 -14.05
N LEU A 91 -2.58 12.47 -15.15
CA LEU A 91 -1.50 12.46 -16.13
C LEU A 91 -1.52 13.68 -17.04
N THR A 92 -2.64 14.40 -17.12
CA THR A 92 -2.78 15.63 -17.91
C THR A 92 -2.12 16.79 -17.17
N GLU A 93 -2.39 16.91 -15.86
CA GLU A 93 -1.93 18.04 -15.04
C GLU A 93 -0.75 17.73 -14.11
N ASN A 94 -0.29 16.47 -14.04
CA ASN A 94 0.80 16.03 -13.18
C ASN A 94 0.53 16.31 -11.70
N LYS A 95 -0.66 15.93 -11.23
CA LYS A 95 -1.07 16.15 -9.84
C LYS A 95 -1.70 14.91 -9.22
N LEU A 96 -1.68 14.85 -7.91
CA LEU A 96 -2.41 13.85 -7.13
C LEU A 96 -3.80 14.41 -6.79
N ILE A 97 -4.86 13.67 -7.11
CA ILE A 97 -6.26 14.05 -6.86
C ILE A 97 -6.86 13.03 -5.88
N GLY A 98 -7.51 13.52 -4.82
CA GLY A 98 -8.29 12.67 -3.93
C GLY A 98 -9.66 12.33 -4.53
N GLY A 99 -10.01 11.05 -4.52
CA GLY A 99 -11.35 10.57 -4.85
C GLY A 99 -12.35 10.76 -3.71
N LYS A 100 -13.55 10.19 -3.91
CA LYS A 100 -14.61 10.19 -2.90
C LYS A 100 -14.24 9.27 -1.73
N THR A 101 -14.53 9.72 -0.51
CA THR A 101 -14.50 8.84 0.66
C THR A 101 -15.74 7.95 0.66
N VAL A 102 -15.54 6.65 0.78
CA VAL A 102 -16.60 5.64 0.87
C VAL A 102 -16.71 5.18 2.31
N GLU A 103 -17.94 4.99 2.77
CA GLU A 103 -18.27 4.36 4.04
C GLU A 103 -18.70 2.92 3.78
N GLY A 104 -18.16 2.00 4.58
CA GLY A 104 -18.54 0.59 4.63
C GLY A 104 -19.38 0.26 5.86
N ASP A 105 -19.36 -1.00 6.24
CA ASP A 105 -19.84 -1.48 7.54
C ASP A 105 -18.67 -1.71 8.51
N ASP A 106 -18.92 -2.40 9.63
CA ASP A 106 -17.92 -2.68 10.66
C ASP A 106 -16.85 -3.73 10.24
N ARG A 107 -16.97 -4.30 9.03
CA ARG A 107 -16.17 -5.44 8.55
C ARG A 107 -15.70 -5.33 7.11
N SER A 108 -16.27 -4.42 6.34
CA SER A 108 -15.96 -4.27 4.93
C SER A 108 -16.27 -2.87 4.40
N CYS A 109 -15.30 -2.31 3.69
CA CYS A 109 -15.49 -1.16 2.83
C CYS A 109 -15.12 -1.48 1.38
N GLN A 110 -15.90 -0.96 0.42
CA GLN A 110 -15.51 -0.96 -0.98
C GLN A 110 -14.68 0.27 -1.32
N VAL A 111 -13.87 0.18 -2.37
CA VAL A 111 -13.16 1.33 -2.94
C VAL A 111 -13.98 1.90 -4.08
N ASN A 112 -14.12 3.22 -4.13
CA ASN A 112 -14.72 3.91 -5.25
C ASN A 112 -13.62 4.49 -6.15
N TRP A 113 -13.56 3.97 -7.37
CA TRP A 113 -12.65 4.41 -8.44
C TRP A 113 -13.38 5.21 -9.53
N ASP A 114 -14.61 5.68 -9.25
CA ASP A 114 -15.33 6.55 -10.17
C ASP A 114 -14.51 7.82 -10.38
N LYS A 115 -14.25 8.11 -11.65
CA LYS A 115 -13.49 9.30 -12.02
C LYS A 115 -14.29 10.54 -11.65
N PRO A 116 -13.67 11.58 -11.07
CA PRO A 116 -14.25 12.92 -11.05
C PRO A 116 -14.70 13.30 -12.47
N GLU A 117 -15.82 14.02 -12.61
CA GLU A 117 -16.35 14.47 -13.91
C GLU A 117 -15.37 15.44 -14.59
N ASN A 118 -14.38 14.91 -15.31
CA ASN A 118 -13.43 15.64 -16.14
C ASN A 118 -12.89 14.75 -17.28
N ASP A 119 -12.37 15.37 -18.34
CA ASP A 119 -11.76 14.67 -19.49
C ASP A 119 -10.31 14.23 -19.21
N HIS A 120 -9.86 14.26 -17.96
CA HIS A 120 -8.46 14.04 -17.64
C HIS A 120 -8.12 12.56 -17.65
N LYS A 121 -6.87 12.25 -18.04
CA LYS A 121 -6.38 10.88 -17.99
C LYS A 121 -5.91 10.56 -16.56
N LEU A 122 -6.78 9.93 -15.80
CA LEU A 122 -6.51 9.53 -14.42
C LEU A 122 -6.06 8.07 -14.31
N ARG A 123 -5.20 7.79 -13.33
CA ARG A 123 -4.78 6.44 -12.92
C ARG A 123 -4.83 6.28 -11.41
N HIS A 124 -5.11 5.08 -10.93
CA HIS A 124 -5.08 4.82 -9.48
C HIS A 124 -3.65 4.97 -8.95
N SER A 125 -3.51 5.31 -7.67
CA SER A 125 -2.20 5.60 -7.10
C SER A 125 -2.07 5.18 -5.65
N ILE A 126 -2.86 5.78 -4.75
CA ILE A 126 -2.88 5.46 -3.33
C ILE A 126 -4.27 5.00 -2.95
N LEU A 127 -4.36 3.96 -2.15
CA LEU A 127 -5.59 3.61 -1.42
C LEU A 127 -5.39 3.84 0.07
N LEU A 128 -6.21 4.70 0.68
CA LEU A 128 -6.33 4.79 2.14
C LEU A 128 -7.49 3.93 2.62
N HIS A 129 -7.29 3.19 3.71
CA HIS A 129 -8.31 2.38 4.37
C HIS A 129 -8.19 2.51 5.90
N SER A 130 -9.31 2.34 6.63
CA SER A 130 -9.33 2.37 8.09
C SER A 130 -10.29 1.33 8.66
N HIS A 131 -9.86 0.67 9.73
CA HIS A 131 -10.63 -0.37 10.44
C HIS A 131 -11.10 0.10 11.82
N PRO A 132 -12.32 -0.27 12.25
CA PRO A 132 -12.91 0.20 13.52
C PRO A 132 -12.40 -0.51 14.78
N THR A 133 -11.86 -1.73 14.69
CA THR A 133 -11.46 -2.52 15.87
C THR A 133 -9.95 -2.56 16.09
N VAL A 134 -9.51 -2.63 17.35
CA VAL A 134 -8.09 -2.68 17.75
C VAL A 134 -7.41 -3.99 17.32
N TYR A 135 -8.16 -5.09 17.11
CA TYR A 135 -7.60 -6.40 16.73
C TYR A 135 -7.64 -6.67 15.22
N ALA A 136 -8.61 -6.14 14.48
CA ALA A 136 -8.53 -6.07 13.01
C ALA A 136 -7.61 -4.91 12.55
N GLY A 137 -7.46 -3.89 13.38
CA GLY A 137 -6.80 -2.63 13.08
C GLY A 137 -5.33 -2.53 13.46
N VAL A 138 -4.55 -3.59 13.27
CA VAL A 138 -3.08 -3.49 13.33
C VAL A 138 -2.42 -4.01 12.06
N HIS A 139 -3.22 -4.28 11.03
CA HIS A 139 -2.71 -4.77 9.75
C HIS A 139 -3.62 -4.47 8.57
N LEU A 140 -3.02 -4.52 7.38
CA LEU A 140 -3.77 -4.78 6.15
C LEU A 140 -4.27 -6.22 6.20
N SER A 141 -5.59 -6.41 6.08
CA SER A 141 -6.23 -7.72 6.04
C SER A 141 -5.89 -8.49 4.76
N PRO A 142 -6.19 -9.80 4.67
CA PRO A 142 -6.11 -10.55 3.42
C PRO A 142 -6.80 -9.85 2.24
N ARG A 143 -8.00 -9.31 2.48
CA ARG A 143 -8.79 -8.63 1.45
C ARG A 143 -8.16 -7.31 1.00
N ASP A 144 -7.47 -6.61 1.90
CA ASP A 144 -6.73 -5.40 1.57
C ASP A 144 -5.57 -5.71 0.62
N TYR A 145 -4.76 -6.72 0.94
CA TYR A 145 -3.66 -7.12 0.07
C TYR A 145 -4.13 -7.65 -1.28
N ILE A 146 -5.21 -8.43 -1.31
CA ILE A 146 -5.80 -8.92 -2.56
C ILE A 146 -6.26 -7.72 -3.40
N THR A 147 -7.01 -6.78 -2.82
CA THR A 147 -7.49 -5.58 -3.52
C THR A 147 -6.32 -4.73 -4.04
N PHE A 148 -5.27 -4.57 -3.23
CA PHE A 148 -4.09 -3.79 -3.59
C PHE A 148 -3.26 -4.43 -4.71
N LEU A 149 -3.03 -5.74 -4.64
CA LEU A 149 -2.19 -6.47 -5.58
C LEU A 149 -2.92 -6.79 -6.89
N ASP A 150 -4.25 -6.95 -6.87
CA ASP A 150 -5.07 -7.18 -8.05
C ASP A 150 -5.16 -5.93 -8.94
N ASP A 151 -5.13 -4.73 -8.36
CA ASP A 151 -5.10 -3.48 -9.11
C ASP A 151 -3.68 -3.16 -9.62
N PRO A 152 -3.38 -3.23 -10.93
CA PRO A 152 -2.03 -3.00 -11.46
C PRO A 152 -1.64 -1.52 -11.51
N GLU A 153 -2.58 -0.59 -11.29
CA GLU A 153 -2.31 0.86 -11.28
C GLU A 153 -1.96 1.35 -9.88
N LEU A 154 -2.54 0.73 -8.83
CA LEU A 154 -2.22 1.08 -7.45
C LEU A 154 -0.73 0.90 -7.14
N VAL A 155 -0.10 1.97 -6.65
CA VAL A 155 1.32 1.99 -6.26
C VAL A 155 1.47 1.77 -4.76
N SER A 156 0.58 2.34 -3.96
CA SER A 156 0.62 2.25 -2.50
C SER A 156 -0.77 2.00 -1.90
N MET A 157 -0.79 1.27 -0.79
CA MET A 157 -1.95 1.18 0.09
C MET A 157 -1.53 1.52 1.50
N MET A 158 -2.36 2.29 2.20
CA MET A 158 -2.16 2.66 3.59
C MET A 158 -3.39 2.35 4.42
N MET A 159 -3.15 1.73 5.56
CA MET A 159 -4.14 1.49 6.59
C MET A 159 -3.87 2.40 7.79
N THR A 160 -4.92 3.00 8.34
CA THR A 160 -4.85 3.73 9.61
C THR A 160 -5.79 3.12 10.65
N CYS A 161 -5.26 2.88 11.85
CA CYS A 161 -6.07 2.53 12.99
C CYS A 161 -5.36 2.89 14.31
N SER A 162 -6.13 3.38 15.29
CA SER A 162 -5.70 3.55 16.69
C SER A 162 -4.35 4.28 16.92
N GLY A 163 -3.91 5.12 15.97
CA GLY A 163 -2.67 5.89 16.10
C GLY A 163 -1.43 5.30 15.45
N THR A 164 -1.55 4.14 14.81
CA THR A 164 -0.53 3.56 13.96
C THR A 164 -1.03 3.51 12.53
N GLU A 165 -0.16 3.89 11.60
CA GLU A 165 -0.41 3.77 10.17
C GLU A 165 0.58 2.79 9.56
N LEU A 166 0.06 1.83 8.79
CA LEU A 166 0.87 0.91 8.00
C LEU A 166 0.70 1.25 6.53
N MET A 167 1.79 1.22 5.78
CA MET A 167 1.77 1.46 4.35
C MET A 167 2.57 0.39 3.62
N ALA A 168 1.93 -0.23 2.64
CA ALA A 168 2.58 -1.09 1.67
C ALA A 168 2.83 -0.30 0.38
N LEU A 169 4.01 -0.50 -0.20
CA LEU A 169 4.43 0.12 -1.45
C LEU A 169 4.92 -0.95 -2.41
N LYS A 170 4.37 -0.98 -3.63
CA LYS A 170 4.87 -1.86 -4.69
C LYS A 170 6.27 -1.44 -5.11
N THR A 171 7.08 -2.40 -5.47
CA THR A 171 8.43 -2.20 -5.99
C THR A 171 8.48 -2.63 -7.45
N SER A 172 9.56 -2.30 -8.15
CA SER A 172 9.79 -2.81 -9.51
C SER A 172 9.83 -4.34 -9.61
N GLN A 173 9.96 -5.03 -8.47
CA GLN A 173 9.91 -6.50 -8.36
C GLN A 173 8.52 -7.01 -7.94
N THR A 174 7.52 -6.16 -7.75
CA THR A 174 6.14 -6.59 -7.55
C THR A 174 5.55 -7.01 -8.88
N PRO A 175 5.00 -8.25 -9.01
CA PRO A 175 4.25 -8.65 -10.18
C PRO A 175 3.07 -7.70 -10.47
N ASN A 176 2.74 -7.49 -11.74
CA ASN A 176 1.64 -6.61 -12.16
C ASN A 176 0.57 -7.35 -12.97
N ASN A 177 0.55 -8.68 -12.86
CA ASN A 177 -0.28 -9.59 -13.64
C ASN A 177 -0.64 -10.84 -12.83
N PHE A 178 -0.94 -10.66 -11.54
CA PHE A 178 -1.29 -11.76 -10.66
C PHE A 178 -2.45 -12.57 -11.22
N ASN A 179 -2.35 -13.90 -11.13
CA ASN A 179 -3.54 -14.73 -11.25
C ASN A 179 -4.33 -14.59 -9.96
N GLN A 180 -5.54 -14.03 -10.04
CA GLN A 180 -6.37 -13.72 -8.87
C GLN A 180 -6.56 -14.93 -7.94
N LYS A 181 -6.87 -16.12 -8.49
CA LYS A 181 -7.06 -17.33 -7.67
C LYS A 181 -5.77 -17.75 -6.94
N SER A 182 -4.63 -17.64 -7.62
CA SER A 182 -3.33 -17.95 -7.01
C SER A 182 -2.94 -16.94 -5.93
N LEU A 183 -3.21 -15.66 -6.18
CA LEU A 183 -2.97 -14.57 -5.22
C LEU A 183 -3.83 -14.77 -3.97
N GLU A 184 -5.15 -14.97 -4.13
CA GLU A 184 -6.07 -15.22 -3.02
C GLU A 184 -5.64 -16.45 -2.22
N LYS A 185 -5.25 -17.54 -2.89
CA LYS A 185 -4.77 -18.76 -2.22
C LYS A 185 -3.50 -18.50 -1.40
N SER A 186 -2.53 -17.78 -1.96
CA SER A 186 -1.27 -17.46 -1.27
C SER A 186 -1.51 -16.57 -0.04
N ILE A 187 -2.23 -15.47 -0.20
CA ILE A 187 -2.51 -14.54 0.90
C ILE A 187 -3.32 -15.20 2.02
N ASN A 188 -4.31 -16.03 1.67
CA ASN A 188 -5.09 -16.77 2.67
C ASN A 188 -4.25 -17.84 3.38
N ALA A 189 -3.33 -18.52 2.68
CA ALA A 189 -2.43 -19.49 3.31
C ALA A 189 -1.51 -18.82 4.34
N LEU A 190 -0.95 -17.64 4.03
CA LEU A 190 -0.19 -16.84 4.99
C LEU A 190 -1.07 -16.38 6.16
N SER A 191 -2.31 -15.96 5.89
CA SER A 191 -3.25 -15.58 6.95
C SER A 191 -3.52 -16.76 7.90
N ASP A 192 -3.74 -17.96 7.37
CA ASP A 192 -3.99 -19.16 8.16
C ASP A 192 -2.76 -19.60 8.97
N GLU A 193 -1.56 -19.43 8.40
CA GLU A 193 -0.28 -19.75 9.06
C GLU A 193 -0.02 -18.84 10.26
N PHE A 194 -0.27 -17.53 10.12
CA PHE A 194 0.11 -16.54 11.14
C PHE A 194 -1.05 -16.11 12.04
N LEU A 195 -2.26 -15.89 11.52
CA LEU A 195 -3.29 -15.14 12.25
C LEU A 195 -4.26 -16.00 13.09
N GLY A 196 -4.25 -17.33 12.95
CA GLY A 196 -4.95 -18.27 13.85
C GLY A 196 -6.35 -17.83 14.37
N LYS A 197 -6.73 -18.27 15.59
CA LYS A 197 -7.95 -17.77 16.27
C LYS A 197 -7.66 -16.68 17.31
N ASN A 198 -6.44 -16.64 17.83
CA ASN A 198 -6.00 -15.75 18.91
C ASN A 198 -4.63 -15.13 18.56
N ALA A 199 -4.52 -14.48 17.40
CA ALA A 199 -3.27 -13.85 16.97
C ALA A 199 -2.74 -12.86 18.01
N THR A 200 -1.43 -12.93 18.26
CA THR A 200 -0.71 -11.88 18.98
C THR A 200 -0.32 -10.75 18.03
N ILE A 201 0.09 -9.61 18.58
CA ILE A 201 0.62 -8.49 17.78
C ILE A 201 1.87 -8.91 16.99
N GLN A 202 2.69 -9.82 17.55
CA GLN A 202 3.86 -10.36 16.87
C GLN A 202 3.47 -11.20 15.64
N ASP A 203 2.40 -11.99 15.75
CA ASP A 203 1.88 -12.77 14.62
C ASP A 203 1.34 -11.87 13.52
N VAL A 204 0.65 -10.79 13.88
CA VAL A 204 0.18 -9.77 12.95
C VAL A 204 1.36 -9.14 12.20
N VAL A 205 2.43 -8.78 12.92
CA VAL A 205 3.66 -8.26 12.31
C VAL A 205 4.30 -9.25 11.34
N ARG A 206 4.42 -10.52 11.75
CA ARG A 206 4.99 -11.57 10.90
C ARG A 206 4.16 -11.79 9.65
N TYR A 207 2.83 -11.78 9.77
CA TYR A 207 1.93 -11.84 8.64
C TYR A 207 2.18 -10.69 7.64
N GLN A 208 2.24 -9.44 8.11
CA GLN A 208 2.51 -8.29 7.24
C GLN A 208 3.85 -8.43 6.50
N LYS A 209 4.89 -8.84 7.23
CA LYS A 209 6.22 -9.06 6.66
C LYS A 209 6.23 -10.17 5.63
N ALA A 210 5.60 -11.31 5.93
CA ALA A 210 5.55 -12.46 5.05
C ALA A 210 4.83 -12.11 3.73
N VAL A 211 3.68 -11.45 3.80
CA VAL A 211 2.97 -10.97 2.60
C VAL A 211 3.84 -10.01 1.78
N CYS A 212 4.50 -9.06 2.45
CA CYS A 212 5.37 -8.11 1.76
C CYS A 212 6.57 -8.79 1.11
N LEU A 213 7.19 -9.77 1.79
CA LEU A 213 8.32 -10.51 1.26
C LEU A 213 7.93 -11.35 0.04
N GLU A 214 6.83 -12.11 0.13
CA GLU A 214 6.37 -12.98 -0.96
C GLU A 214 6.01 -12.18 -2.23
N ASN A 215 5.42 -10.99 -2.03
CA ASN A 215 4.92 -10.13 -3.11
C ASN A 215 5.88 -8.98 -3.48
N ALA A 216 7.10 -8.99 -2.94
CA ALA A 216 8.13 -7.98 -3.17
C ALA A 216 7.62 -6.54 -2.93
N LEU A 217 6.96 -6.32 -1.80
CA LEU A 217 6.49 -5.02 -1.33
C LEU A 217 7.48 -4.44 -0.31
N SER A 218 7.50 -3.12 -0.20
CA SER A 218 8.08 -2.44 0.96
C SER A 218 7.00 -2.13 1.97
N LEU A 219 7.27 -2.40 3.25
CA LEU A 219 6.39 -2.08 4.37
C LEU A 219 6.92 -0.87 5.13
N TYR A 220 6.02 0.02 5.52
CA TYR A 220 6.32 1.20 6.32
C TYR A 220 5.36 1.30 7.49
N ILE A 221 5.85 1.91 8.58
CA ILE A 221 5.06 2.19 9.77
C ILE A 221 5.25 3.65 10.20
N ALA A 222 4.15 4.34 10.50
CA ALA A 222 4.14 5.58 11.25
C ALA A 222 3.44 5.33 12.58
N THR A 223 4.11 5.65 13.69
CA THR A 223 3.61 5.38 15.04
C THR A 223 3.04 6.65 15.67
N GLN A 224 2.40 6.52 16.85
CA GLN A 224 1.85 7.67 17.55
C GLN A 224 2.89 8.74 17.91
N SER A 225 4.15 8.35 18.14
CA SER A 225 5.25 9.27 18.47
C SER A 225 5.78 10.02 17.25
N ASN A 226 5.60 9.47 16.05
CA ASN A 226 6.02 10.11 14.80
C ASN A 226 5.01 9.86 13.67
N ARG A 227 3.79 10.38 13.86
CA ARG A 227 2.64 10.10 12.98
C ARG A 227 2.85 10.59 11.55
N ASP A 228 3.70 11.59 11.34
CA ASP A 228 3.92 12.14 10.00
C ASP A 228 5.07 11.47 9.24
N LEU A 229 5.91 10.68 9.90
CA LEU A 229 7.02 9.97 9.28
C LEU A 229 6.75 8.47 9.24
N ALA A 230 6.51 7.95 8.04
CA ALA A 230 6.47 6.52 7.79
C ALA A 230 7.91 6.00 7.59
N VAL A 231 8.37 5.12 8.48
CA VAL A 231 9.71 4.52 8.45
C VAL A 231 9.62 3.11 7.89
N LYS A 232 10.56 2.75 7.01
CA LYS A 232 10.61 1.43 6.40
C LYS A 232 10.89 0.36 7.45
N VAL A 233 10.10 -0.70 7.40
CA VAL A 233 10.26 -1.88 8.24
C VAL A 233 11.28 -2.82 7.62
N ASP A 234 12.21 -3.31 8.43
CA ASP A 234 13.06 -4.44 8.06
C ASP A 234 12.22 -5.73 8.05
N LEU A 235 12.09 -6.34 6.88
CA LEU A 235 11.27 -7.55 6.69
C LEU A 235 11.94 -8.82 7.25
N PHE A 236 13.25 -8.77 7.55
CA PHE A 236 14.02 -9.93 8.02
C PHE A 236 14.30 -9.90 9.54
N ASP A 237 14.02 -8.78 10.20
CA ASP A 237 14.29 -8.59 11.63
C ASP A 237 12.98 -8.53 12.43
N ASP A 238 12.66 -9.61 13.13
CA ASP A 238 11.43 -9.78 13.93
C ASP A 238 11.29 -8.82 15.12
N GLU A 239 12.35 -8.15 15.57
CA GLU A 239 12.38 -7.47 16.88
C GLU A 239 12.06 -5.96 16.83
N LYS A 240 11.98 -5.33 15.64
CA LYS A 240 12.07 -3.86 15.52
C LYS A 240 10.78 -3.06 15.30
N ILE A 241 9.59 -3.65 15.23
CA ILE A 241 8.40 -2.88 14.81
C ILE A 241 7.85 -1.93 15.90
N TYR A 242 8.14 -2.17 17.18
CA TYR A 242 7.48 -1.45 18.29
C TYR A 242 8.42 -0.85 19.35
N ASN A 243 9.71 -0.69 19.05
CA ASN A 243 10.63 0.02 19.96
C ASN A 243 10.57 1.55 19.76
#